data_AF-A0A6A4BLM5-F1
#
_entry.id   AF-A0A6A4BLM5-F1
#
_cell.length_a   1.000
_cell.length_b   1.000
_cell.length_c   1.000
_cell.angle_alpha   90.00
_cell.angle_beta   90.00
_cell.angle_gamma   90.00
#
_symmetry.space_group_name_H-M   'P 1'
#
loop_
_entity.id
_entity.type
_entity.pdbx_description
1 polymer ?
#
loop_
_entity_poly.entity_id
_entity_poly.type
_entity_poly.pdbx_seq_one_letter_code
_entity_poly.pdbx_strand_id
1 'polypeptide(L)'
;MLTPDKQKAANKLFTKLKLHETTSDLFESPNFHKWVKSVTKSHKKTPDAANAVIVSTITARYGDEALVRMLVAAKETSTTRRFATQLVEVQLASWLASKQTVGGVFKLLKLDDEGVNLFRNPVFGTWVSYATKLDDKNPDVLMFSALKTRYNDDVLANIFTVAKETSSTQKIADRQEKLLFAKWASDGITADDAFKLLKLNPKTDNVLKNPVWTLGYPT
;
A
#
# COMPACT_ATOMS: atom_id res chain seq x y z
N MET A 1 -11.10 -24.74 -6.98
CA MET A 1 -12.31 -23.93 -6.67
C MET A 1 -12.72 -24.17 -5.22
N LEU A 2 -12.98 -23.09 -4.46
CA LEU A 2 -13.54 -23.16 -3.11
C LEU A 2 -14.94 -23.78 -3.15
N THR A 3 -15.30 -24.59 -2.15
CA THR A 3 -16.70 -24.98 -1.96
C THR A 3 -17.37 -23.98 -1.00
N PRO A 4 -18.52 -23.37 -1.36
CA PRO A 4 -19.24 -22.41 -0.51
C PRO A 4 -19.46 -22.87 0.93
N ASP A 5 -19.64 -24.17 1.14
CA ASP A 5 -19.88 -24.78 2.46
C ASP A 5 -18.72 -24.60 3.44
N LYS A 6 -17.47 -24.69 2.96
CA LYS A 6 -16.29 -24.55 3.82
C LYS A 6 -16.10 -23.12 4.30
N GLN A 7 -16.33 -22.13 3.42
CA GLN A 7 -16.28 -20.72 3.80
C GLN A 7 -17.37 -20.39 4.82
N LYS A 8 -18.61 -20.86 4.59
CA LYS A 8 -19.72 -20.64 5.53
C LYS A 8 -19.44 -21.23 6.91
N ALA A 9 -18.85 -22.43 6.98
CA ALA A 9 -18.44 -23.04 8.24
C ALA A 9 -17.35 -22.23 8.95
N ALA A 10 -16.34 -21.75 8.22
CA ALA A 10 -15.28 -20.91 8.77
C ALA A 10 -15.84 -19.60 9.36
N ASN A 11 -16.73 -18.93 8.63
CA ASN A 11 -17.39 -17.69 9.07
C ASN A 11 -18.21 -17.92 10.34
N LYS A 12 -18.98 -19.02 10.41
CA LYS A 12 -19.79 -19.37 11.59
C LYS A 12 -18.91 -19.63 12.81
N LEU A 13 -17.79 -20.34 12.64
CA LEU A 13 -16.86 -20.61 13.73
C LEU A 13 -16.14 -19.33 14.19
N PHE A 14 -15.77 -18.43 13.26
CA PHE A 14 -15.16 -17.14 13.58
C PHE A 14 -16.05 -16.30 14.50
N THR A 15 -17.35 -16.21 14.18
CA THR A 15 -18.34 -15.53 15.02
C THR A 15 -18.54 -16.24 16.36
N LYS A 16 -18.67 -17.58 16.37
CA LYS A 16 -18.83 -18.36 17.62
C LYS A 16 -17.67 -18.16 18.60
N LEU A 17 -16.46 -17.99 18.08
CA LEU A 17 -15.25 -17.74 18.89
C LEU A 17 -15.06 -16.27 19.26
N LYS A 18 -16.05 -15.40 18.95
CA LYS A 18 -16.04 -13.96 19.24
C LYS A 18 -14.84 -13.21 18.65
N LEU A 19 -14.25 -13.73 17.58
CA LEU A 19 -13.07 -13.14 16.94
C LEU A 19 -13.35 -11.84 16.19
N HIS A 20 -14.63 -11.46 16.07
CA HIS A 20 -15.08 -10.19 15.51
C HIS A 20 -15.08 -9.05 16.53
N GLU A 21 -14.94 -9.36 17.82
CA GLU A 21 -14.93 -8.40 18.93
C GLU A 21 -13.49 -7.97 19.30
N THR A 22 -12.46 -8.60 18.70
CA THR A 22 -11.03 -8.38 19.03
C THR A 22 -10.29 -7.80 17.82
N THR A 23 -9.67 -6.63 17.98
CA THR A 23 -9.05 -5.91 16.84
C THR A 23 -7.53 -5.73 16.92
N SER A 24 -6.93 -5.50 18.10
CA SER A 24 -5.49 -5.25 18.23
C SER A 24 -4.65 -6.54 18.11
N ASP A 25 -5.02 -7.58 18.86
CA ASP A 25 -4.16 -8.75 19.08
C ASP A 25 -4.77 -10.04 18.50
N LEU A 26 -5.57 -9.90 17.43
CA LEU A 26 -6.27 -11.01 16.79
C LEU A 26 -5.30 -12.17 16.49
N PHE A 27 -4.12 -11.86 15.94
CA PHE A 27 -3.12 -12.85 15.53
C PHE A 27 -2.46 -13.58 16.70
N GLU A 28 -2.50 -13.01 17.91
CA GLU A 28 -1.95 -13.63 19.11
C GLU A 28 -3.01 -14.41 19.90
N SER A 29 -4.29 -14.12 19.66
CA SER A 29 -5.42 -14.72 20.36
C SER A 29 -5.42 -16.27 20.31
N PRO A 30 -5.51 -16.96 21.46
CA PRO A 30 -5.67 -18.42 21.49
C PRO A 30 -6.91 -18.91 20.71
N ASN A 31 -7.99 -18.11 20.68
CA ASN A 31 -9.18 -18.45 19.90
C ASN A 31 -8.93 -18.31 18.40
N PHE A 32 -8.12 -17.34 17.98
CA PHE A 32 -7.73 -17.20 16.58
C PHE A 32 -6.88 -18.39 16.14
N HIS A 33 -5.89 -18.80 16.94
CA HIS A 33 -5.10 -20.00 16.68
C HIS A 33 -5.98 -21.27 16.56
N LYS A 34 -6.97 -21.43 17.46
CA LYS A 34 -7.95 -22.53 17.38
C LYS A 34 -8.76 -22.47 16.07
N TRP A 35 -9.20 -21.29 15.66
CA TRP A 35 -9.95 -21.10 14.42
C TRP A 35 -9.10 -21.40 13.18
N VAL A 36 -7.88 -20.84 13.08
CA VAL A 36 -6.94 -21.12 11.99
C VAL A 36 -6.63 -22.62 11.89
N LYS A 37 -6.43 -23.32 13.01
CA LYS A 37 -6.23 -24.77 13.04
C LYS A 37 -7.45 -25.53 12.47
N SER A 38 -8.67 -25.04 12.69
CA SER A 38 -9.88 -25.63 12.12
C SER A 38 -9.94 -25.42 10.59
N VAL A 39 -9.67 -24.20 10.11
CA VAL A 39 -9.68 -23.87 8.68
C VAL A 39 -8.60 -24.64 7.92
N THR A 40 -7.39 -24.73 8.47
CA THR A 40 -6.29 -25.51 7.86
C THR A 40 -6.58 -27.01 7.84
N LYS A 41 -7.23 -27.57 8.89
CA LYS A 41 -7.64 -28.98 8.92
C LYS A 41 -8.69 -29.33 7.85
N SER A 42 -9.54 -28.39 7.45
CA SER A 42 -10.53 -28.61 6.38
C SER A 42 -9.94 -28.47 4.96
N HIS A 43 -8.69 -28.00 4.85
CA HIS A 43 -7.97 -27.73 3.60
C HIS A 43 -6.56 -28.36 3.60
N LYS A 44 -6.38 -29.52 4.25
CA LYS A 44 -5.06 -30.16 4.43
C LYS A 44 -4.24 -30.35 3.15
N LYS A 45 -4.92 -30.60 2.02
CA LYS A 45 -4.27 -30.82 0.71
C LYS A 45 -4.03 -29.53 -0.08
N THR A 46 -4.54 -28.40 0.40
CA THR A 46 -4.54 -27.10 -0.30
C THR A 46 -4.31 -25.95 0.70
N PRO A 47 -3.08 -25.78 1.23
CA PRO A 47 -2.77 -24.74 2.21
C PRO A 47 -3.11 -23.32 1.73
N ASP A 48 -2.90 -23.02 0.45
CA ASP A 48 -3.22 -21.70 -0.12
C ASP A 48 -4.73 -21.41 -0.09
N ALA A 49 -5.57 -22.43 -0.30
CA ALA A 49 -7.01 -22.29 -0.17
C ALA A 49 -7.44 -22.05 1.29
N ALA A 50 -6.70 -22.61 2.27
CA ALA A 50 -6.93 -22.30 3.68
C ALA A 50 -6.63 -20.84 3.99
N ASN A 51 -5.49 -20.33 3.50
CA ASN A 51 -5.09 -18.94 3.68
C ASN A 51 -6.07 -17.99 2.98
N ALA A 52 -6.57 -18.34 1.80
CA ALA A 52 -7.60 -17.56 1.12
C ALA A 52 -8.90 -17.46 1.93
N VAL A 53 -9.34 -18.56 2.58
CA VAL A 53 -10.48 -18.53 3.51
C VAL A 53 -10.19 -17.64 4.72
N ILE A 54 -8.95 -17.67 5.24
CA ILE A 54 -8.55 -16.86 6.39
C ILE A 54 -8.62 -15.37 6.03
N VAL A 55 -7.95 -14.98 4.94
CA VAL A 55 -7.97 -13.60 4.42
C VAL A 55 -9.41 -13.16 4.15
N SER A 56 -10.18 -13.90 3.36
CA SER A 56 -11.54 -13.52 2.99
C SER A 56 -12.46 -13.35 4.22
N THR A 57 -12.31 -14.19 5.24
CA THR A 57 -13.09 -14.08 6.48
C THR A 57 -12.76 -12.80 7.22
N ILE A 58 -11.47 -12.46 7.36
CA ILE A 58 -11.04 -11.28 8.11
C ILE A 58 -11.38 -10.00 7.31
N THR A 59 -11.11 -9.97 6.00
CA THR A 59 -11.46 -8.85 5.10
C THR A 59 -12.96 -8.58 5.11
N ALA A 60 -13.81 -9.62 5.06
CA ALA A 60 -15.26 -9.44 5.11
C ALA A 60 -15.79 -8.85 6.43
N ARG A 61 -14.99 -8.88 7.51
CA ARG A 61 -15.36 -8.32 8.81
C ARG A 61 -14.80 -6.93 9.05
N TYR A 62 -13.54 -6.71 8.66
CA TYR A 62 -12.79 -5.50 9.03
C TYR A 62 -12.47 -4.59 7.83
N GLY A 63 -12.59 -5.10 6.60
CA GLY A 63 -12.13 -4.43 5.39
C GLY A 63 -10.63 -4.64 5.13
N ASP A 64 -10.22 -4.29 3.92
CA ASP A 64 -8.84 -4.47 3.43
C ASP A 64 -7.82 -3.66 4.24
N GLU A 65 -8.08 -2.37 4.49
CA GLU A 65 -7.19 -1.49 5.27
C GLU A 65 -6.88 -2.06 6.66
N ALA A 66 -7.93 -2.41 7.41
CA ALA A 66 -7.77 -2.95 8.76
C ALA A 66 -7.04 -4.30 8.77
N LEU A 67 -7.35 -5.21 7.83
CA LEU A 67 -6.62 -6.47 7.69
C LEU A 67 -5.13 -6.21 7.42
N VAL A 68 -4.80 -5.35 6.45
CA VAL A 68 -3.41 -5.07 6.10
C VAL A 68 -2.68 -4.43 7.27
N ARG A 69 -3.32 -3.51 8.00
CA ARG A 69 -2.74 -2.91 9.21
C ARG A 69 -2.43 -3.95 10.28
N MET A 70 -3.35 -4.89 10.54
CA MET A 70 -3.09 -5.99 11.48
C MET A 70 -1.97 -6.91 11.00
N LEU A 71 -1.89 -7.19 9.69
CA LEU A 71 -0.82 -8.01 9.12
C LEU A 71 0.54 -7.33 9.19
N VAL A 72 0.61 -6.02 8.95
CA VAL A 72 1.84 -5.23 9.12
C VAL A 72 2.31 -5.30 10.57
N ALA A 73 1.42 -5.08 11.54
CA ALA A 73 1.76 -5.23 12.96
C ALA A 73 2.23 -6.66 13.29
N ALA A 74 1.52 -7.68 12.81
CA ALA A 74 1.87 -9.08 13.03
C ALA A 74 3.19 -9.51 12.36
N LYS A 75 3.73 -8.74 11.40
CA LYS A 75 5.07 -8.99 10.82
C LYS A 75 6.21 -8.57 11.74
N GLU A 76 5.96 -7.63 12.64
CA GLU A 76 6.97 -7.16 13.59
C GLU A 76 7.25 -8.22 14.66
N THR A 77 6.22 -8.94 15.12
CA THR A 77 6.36 -10.03 16.08
C THR A 77 6.93 -11.31 15.44
N SER A 78 8.02 -11.84 16.00
CA SER A 78 8.78 -12.97 15.44
C SER A 78 7.94 -14.25 15.28
N THR A 79 7.03 -14.53 16.21
CA THR A 79 6.18 -15.74 16.22
C THR A 79 5.10 -15.71 15.15
N THR A 80 4.58 -14.53 14.80
CA THR A 80 3.51 -14.35 13.81
C THR A 80 4.02 -13.96 12.43
N ARG A 81 5.27 -13.48 12.32
CA ARG A 81 5.86 -12.92 11.09
C ARG A 81 5.69 -13.79 9.85
N ARG A 82 6.03 -15.07 9.95
CA ARG A 82 5.94 -16.00 8.81
C ARG A 82 4.50 -16.11 8.30
N PHE A 83 3.56 -16.31 9.22
CA PHE A 83 2.16 -16.49 8.87
C PHE A 83 1.56 -15.19 8.31
N ALA A 84 1.84 -14.05 8.95
CA ALA A 84 1.41 -12.74 8.45
C ALA A 84 1.95 -12.46 7.03
N THR A 85 3.21 -12.80 6.76
CA THR A 85 3.80 -12.67 5.41
C THR A 85 3.06 -13.52 4.38
N GLN A 86 2.68 -14.75 4.71
CA GLN A 86 1.89 -15.61 3.81
C GLN A 86 0.50 -15.03 3.53
N LEU A 87 -0.15 -14.44 4.54
CA LEU A 87 -1.47 -13.83 4.35
C LEU A 87 -1.41 -12.52 3.55
N VAL A 88 -0.34 -11.73 3.67
CA VAL A 88 -0.11 -10.56 2.79
C VAL A 88 -0.01 -11.01 1.33
N GLU A 89 0.76 -12.07 1.05
CA GLU A 89 0.86 -12.62 -0.31
C GLU A 89 -0.49 -13.06 -0.88
N VAL A 90 -1.32 -13.69 -0.05
CA VAL A 90 -2.69 -14.08 -0.43
C VAL A 90 -3.58 -12.87 -0.67
N GLN A 91 -3.47 -11.82 0.13
CA GLN A 91 -4.21 -10.57 -0.07
C GLN A 91 -3.84 -9.91 -1.39
N LEU A 92 -2.53 -9.81 -1.69
CA LEU A 92 -2.03 -9.27 -2.95
C LEU A 92 -2.54 -10.08 -4.16
N ALA A 93 -2.44 -11.41 -4.08
CA ALA A 93 -2.97 -12.31 -5.10
C ALA A 93 -4.49 -12.15 -5.28
N SER A 94 -5.25 -11.91 -4.21
CA SER A 94 -6.69 -11.69 -4.28
C SER A 94 -7.04 -10.39 -5.02
N TRP A 95 -6.29 -9.30 -4.78
CA TRP A 95 -6.50 -8.06 -5.51
C TRP A 95 -6.15 -8.20 -6.99
N LEU A 96 -5.08 -8.94 -7.32
CA LEU A 96 -4.73 -9.28 -8.71
C LEU A 96 -5.83 -10.10 -9.39
N ALA A 97 -6.31 -11.16 -8.74
CA ALA A 97 -7.39 -12.00 -9.25
C ALA A 97 -8.70 -11.24 -9.46
N SER A 98 -8.96 -10.26 -8.60
CA SER A 98 -10.13 -9.36 -8.69
C SER A 98 -9.91 -8.19 -9.66
N LYS A 99 -8.77 -8.15 -10.36
CA LYS A 99 -8.39 -7.09 -11.31
C LYS A 99 -8.50 -5.68 -10.73
N GLN A 100 -8.13 -5.53 -9.46
CA GLN A 100 -8.04 -4.20 -8.85
C GLN A 100 -7.03 -3.34 -9.61
N THR A 101 -7.22 -2.02 -9.59
CA THR A 101 -6.23 -1.08 -10.11
C THR A 101 -5.33 -0.60 -8.96
N VAL A 102 -4.14 -0.07 -9.25
CA VAL A 102 -3.27 0.53 -8.23
C VAL A 102 -3.99 1.65 -7.47
N GLY A 103 -4.77 2.49 -8.17
CA GLY A 103 -5.60 3.51 -7.54
C GLY A 103 -6.80 2.95 -6.75
N GLY A 104 -7.36 1.82 -7.19
CA GLY A 104 -8.42 1.11 -6.45
C GLY A 104 -7.89 0.59 -5.11
N VAL A 105 -6.74 -0.10 -5.11
CA VAL A 105 -6.09 -0.56 -3.88
C VAL A 105 -5.65 0.61 -2.99
N PHE A 106 -5.18 1.71 -3.57
CA PHE A 106 -4.84 2.93 -2.83
C PHE A 106 -6.01 3.41 -1.96
N LYS A 107 -7.23 3.45 -2.53
CA LYS A 107 -8.46 3.81 -1.82
C LYS A 107 -8.94 2.74 -0.86
N LEU A 108 -8.84 1.45 -1.22
CA LEU A 108 -9.17 0.35 -0.30
C LEU A 108 -8.33 0.39 0.98
N LEU A 109 -7.10 0.88 0.87
CA LEU A 109 -6.17 1.08 1.98
C LEU A 109 -6.27 2.47 2.64
N LYS A 110 -7.22 3.31 2.21
CA LYS A 110 -7.49 4.67 2.72
C LYS A 110 -6.24 5.57 2.75
N LEU A 111 -5.36 5.39 1.77
CA LEU A 111 -4.13 6.19 1.64
C LEU A 111 -4.39 7.57 1.02
N ASP A 112 -5.59 7.80 0.50
CA ASP A 112 -6.00 9.01 -0.18
C ASP A 112 -6.28 10.21 0.75
N ASP A 113 -6.39 9.99 2.05
CA ASP A 113 -6.62 11.05 3.03
C ASP A 113 -5.38 11.37 3.90
N GLU A 114 -4.25 10.71 3.64
CA GLU A 114 -3.04 10.83 4.46
C GLU A 114 -2.22 12.10 4.18
N GLY A 115 -2.34 12.69 2.99
CA GLY A 115 -1.58 13.86 2.57
C GLY A 115 -0.07 13.67 2.80
N VAL A 116 0.56 14.58 3.56
CA VAL A 116 2.00 14.54 3.86
C VAL A 116 2.44 13.32 4.67
N ASN A 117 1.52 12.64 5.35
CA ASN A 117 1.81 11.43 6.13
C ASN A 117 1.76 10.15 5.29
N LEU A 118 1.41 10.25 4.00
CA LEU A 118 1.21 9.11 3.11
C LEU A 118 2.34 8.07 3.17
N PHE A 119 3.59 8.52 3.02
CA PHE A 119 4.76 7.63 2.97
C PHE A 119 5.12 7.06 4.35
N ARG A 120 4.60 7.66 5.44
CA ARG A 120 4.78 7.20 6.82
C ARG A 120 3.68 6.24 7.25
N ASN A 121 2.58 6.14 6.50
CA ASN A 121 1.51 5.21 6.81
C ASN A 121 2.05 3.76 6.72
N PRO A 122 1.88 2.93 7.76
CA PRO A 122 2.42 1.57 7.81
C PRO A 122 1.90 0.65 6.69
N VAL A 123 0.73 0.93 6.10
CA VAL A 123 0.18 0.10 5.00
C VAL A 123 0.69 0.53 3.62
N PHE A 124 1.39 1.66 3.51
CA PHE A 124 1.96 2.16 2.25
C PHE A 124 2.89 1.14 1.57
N GLY A 125 3.73 0.45 2.35
CA GLY A 125 4.63 -0.60 1.82
C GLY A 125 3.88 -1.76 1.14
N THR A 126 2.67 -2.08 1.62
CA THR A 126 1.81 -3.10 1.00
C THR A 126 1.25 -2.62 -0.33
N TRP A 127 0.87 -1.34 -0.42
CA TRP A 127 0.44 -0.74 -1.68
C TRP A 127 1.56 -0.71 -2.73
N VAL A 128 2.79 -0.35 -2.33
CA VAL A 128 3.97 -0.43 -3.20
C VAL A 128 4.18 -1.87 -3.69
N SER A 129 4.12 -2.85 -2.78
CA SER A 129 4.26 -4.27 -3.12
C SER A 129 3.19 -4.74 -4.12
N TYR A 130 1.97 -4.22 -4.00
CA TYR A 130 0.90 -4.50 -4.96
C TYR A 130 1.21 -3.93 -6.35
N ALA A 131 1.61 -2.66 -6.44
CA ALA A 131 1.98 -2.05 -7.71
C ALA A 131 3.11 -2.83 -8.40
N THR A 132 4.15 -3.21 -7.65
CA THR A 132 5.27 -4.05 -8.15
C THR A 132 4.83 -5.43 -8.63
N LYS A 133 3.84 -6.05 -8.00
CA LYS A 133 3.31 -7.34 -8.47
C LYS A 133 2.38 -7.21 -9.69
N LEU A 134 1.70 -6.08 -9.82
CA LEU A 134 0.80 -5.83 -10.95
C LEU A 134 1.58 -5.53 -12.24
N ASP A 135 2.64 -4.74 -12.15
CA ASP A 135 3.60 -4.48 -13.23
C ASP A 135 4.99 -4.32 -12.60
N ASP A 136 5.87 -5.30 -12.81
CA ASP A 136 7.22 -5.31 -12.27
C ASP A 136 8.19 -4.41 -13.07
N LYS A 137 7.80 -4.02 -14.29
CA LYS A 137 8.58 -3.15 -15.17
C LYS A 137 8.30 -1.67 -14.90
N ASN A 138 7.04 -1.32 -14.70
CA ASN A 138 6.62 0.09 -14.55
C ASN A 138 5.79 0.40 -13.29
N PRO A 139 6.13 -0.14 -12.09
CA PRO A 139 5.31 0.09 -10.90
C PRO A 139 5.27 1.56 -10.49
N ASP A 140 6.38 2.28 -10.66
CA ASP A 140 6.46 3.70 -10.30
C ASP A 140 5.52 4.56 -11.15
N VAL A 141 5.32 4.24 -12.44
CA VAL A 141 4.39 4.95 -13.33
C VAL A 141 2.93 4.70 -12.91
N LEU A 142 2.60 3.47 -12.52
CA LEU A 142 1.27 3.14 -12.02
C LEU A 142 0.97 3.87 -10.70
N MET A 143 1.93 3.88 -9.78
CA MET A 143 1.82 4.61 -8.51
C MET A 143 1.68 6.11 -8.75
N PHE A 144 2.52 6.70 -9.61
CA PHE A 144 2.47 8.12 -9.93
C PHE A 144 1.12 8.51 -10.54
N SER A 145 0.61 7.70 -11.47
CA SER A 145 -0.70 7.92 -12.07
C SER A 145 -1.81 7.90 -11.02
N ALA A 146 -1.80 6.94 -10.09
CA ALA A 146 -2.75 6.88 -9.00
C ALA A 146 -2.67 8.11 -8.09
N LEU A 147 -1.46 8.53 -7.70
CA LEU A 147 -1.24 9.73 -6.88
C LEU A 147 -1.76 11.00 -7.56
N LYS A 148 -1.53 11.15 -8.87
CA LYS A 148 -2.01 12.28 -9.68
C LYS A 148 -3.53 12.38 -9.78
N THR A 149 -4.26 11.28 -9.58
CA THR A 149 -5.73 11.34 -9.52
C THR A 149 -6.27 11.94 -8.23
N ARG A 150 -5.45 11.98 -7.17
CA ARG A 150 -5.85 12.46 -5.84
C ARG A 150 -5.25 13.80 -5.47
N TYR A 151 -4.00 14.04 -5.84
CA TYR A 151 -3.22 15.18 -5.41
C TYR A 151 -2.81 16.05 -6.61
N ASN A 152 -2.91 17.37 -6.41
CA ASN A 152 -2.33 18.36 -7.31
C ASN A 152 -0.80 18.36 -7.20
N ASP A 153 -0.14 18.96 -8.19
CA ASP A 153 1.32 18.88 -8.30
C ASP A 153 2.06 19.59 -7.17
N ASP A 154 1.54 20.72 -6.69
CA ASP A 154 2.09 21.45 -5.53
C ASP A 154 2.01 20.61 -4.25
N VAL A 155 0.89 19.91 -4.05
CA VAL A 155 0.72 18.97 -2.94
C VAL A 155 1.66 17.77 -3.07
N LEU A 156 1.79 17.18 -4.26
CA LEU A 156 2.70 16.04 -4.48
C LEU A 156 4.16 16.40 -4.23
N ALA A 157 4.61 17.55 -4.71
CA ALA A 157 5.98 18.00 -4.47
C ALA A 157 6.26 18.20 -2.98
N ASN A 158 5.30 18.72 -2.21
CA ASN A 158 5.44 18.82 -0.75
C ASN A 158 5.49 17.43 -0.10
N ILE A 159 4.60 16.51 -0.48
CA ILE A 159 4.61 15.12 0.02
C ILE A 159 5.96 14.45 -0.25
N PHE A 160 6.51 14.58 -1.45
CA PHE A 160 7.80 13.99 -1.81
C PHE A 160 8.97 14.66 -1.07
N THR A 161 8.91 15.96 -0.86
CA THR A 161 9.91 16.69 -0.06
C THR A 161 9.98 16.14 1.36
N VAL A 162 8.83 16.03 2.04
CA VAL A 162 8.75 15.45 3.40
C VAL A 162 9.19 13.98 3.41
N ALA A 163 8.82 13.20 2.39
CA ALA A 163 9.19 11.79 2.28
C ALA A 163 10.70 11.58 2.07
N LYS A 164 11.43 12.58 1.52
CA LYS A 164 12.90 12.53 1.37
C LYS A 164 13.66 12.77 2.68
N GLU A 165 13.02 13.33 3.70
CA GLU A 165 13.63 13.52 5.02
C GLU A 165 13.84 12.20 5.77
N THR A 166 13.09 11.16 5.40
CA THR A 166 13.19 9.83 6.01
C THR A 166 13.92 8.87 5.07
N SER A 167 15.02 8.27 5.55
CA SER A 167 15.88 7.39 4.74
C SER A 167 15.17 6.19 4.12
N SER A 168 14.16 5.62 4.80
CA SER A 168 13.40 4.47 4.30
C SER A 168 12.44 4.83 3.14
N THR A 169 12.03 6.09 3.03
CA THR A 169 11.07 6.55 2.00
C THR A 169 11.72 7.41 0.92
N GLN A 170 12.95 7.89 1.15
CA GLN A 170 13.68 8.76 0.22
C GLN A 170 13.76 8.19 -1.20
N LYS A 171 14.17 6.92 -1.35
CA LYS A 171 14.36 6.32 -2.69
C LYS A 171 13.09 6.26 -3.52
N ILE A 172 11.93 6.00 -2.89
CA ILE A 172 10.66 5.97 -3.63
C ILE A 172 10.17 7.38 -3.91
N ALA A 173 10.35 8.32 -2.97
CA ALA A 173 10.05 9.73 -3.19
C ALA A 173 10.85 10.32 -4.36
N ASP A 174 12.14 10.03 -4.46
CA ASP A 174 13.00 10.47 -5.58
C ASP A 174 12.49 9.95 -6.93
N ARG A 175 12.04 8.69 -7.00
CA ARG A 175 11.50 8.12 -8.25
C ARG A 175 10.18 8.76 -8.65
N GLN A 176 9.29 9.01 -7.69
CA GLN A 176 8.01 9.68 -7.93
C GLN A 176 8.19 11.16 -8.29
N GLU A 177 9.13 11.86 -7.66
CA GLU A 177 9.48 13.24 -7.99
C GLU A 177 10.07 13.37 -9.40
N LYS A 178 10.92 12.42 -9.83
CA LYS A 178 11.42 12.37 -11.22
C LYS A 178 10.28 12.26 -12.24
N LEU A 179 9.23 11.48 -11.94
CA LEU A 179 8.06 11.37 -12.81
C LEU A 179 7.26 12.68 -12.86
N LEU A 180 7.17 13.40 -11.74
CA LEU A 180 6.54 14.72 -11.71
C LEU A 180 7.28 15.72 -12.62
N PHE A 181 8.61 15.79 -12.52
CA PHE A 181 9.40 16.69 -13.36
C PHE A 181 9.40 16.29 -14.83
N ALA A 182 9.45 14.99 -15.13
CA ALA A 182 9.30 14.51 -16.49
C ALA A 182 7.94 14.88 -17.09
N LYS A 183 6.86 14.81 -16.30
CA LYS A 183 5.51 15.25 -16.73
C LYS A 183 5.49 16.75 -17.03
N TRP A 184 6.04 17.58 -16.15
CA TRP A 184 6.12 19.03 -16.37
C TRP A 184 6.92 19.40 -17.62
N ALA A 185 8.08 18.77 -17.82
CA ALA A 185 8.87 18.96 -19.04
C ALA A 185 8.07 18.59 -20.29
N SER A 186 7.32 17.48 -20.26
CA SER A 186 6.43 17.07 -21.34
C SER A 186 5.25 18.01 -21.57
N ASP A 187 4.79 18.72 -20.54
CA ASP A 187 3.73 19.71 -20.62
C ASP A 187 4.23 21.10 -21.05
N GLY A 188 5.55 21.25 -21.27
CA GLY A 188 6.17 22.54 -21.61
C GLY A 188 6.25 23.52 -20.44
N ILE A 189 6.10 23.04 -19.20
CA ILE A 189 6.23 23.87 -18.00
C ILE A 189 7.71 24.23 -17.81
N THR A 190 7.99 25.53 -17.80
CA THR A 190 9.35 26.06 -17.58
C THR A 190 9.78 25.91 -16.12
N ALA A 191 11.08 26.05 -15.85
CA ALA A 191 11.59 26.08 -14.48
C ALA A 191 10.95 27.22 -13.65
N ASP A 192 10.77 28.40 -14.26
CA ASP A 192 10.15 29.56 -13.61
C ASP A 192 8.67 29.31 -13.30
N ASP A 193 7.95 28.64 -14.19
CA ASP A 193 6.54 28.31 -13.96
C ASP A 193 6.38 27.19 -12.94
N ALA A 194 7.24 26.17 -12.97
CA ALA A 194 7.32 25.16 -11.92
C ALA A 194 7.62 25.79 -10.55
N PHE A 195 8.53 26.77 -10.51
CA PHE A 195 8.88 27.49 -9.29
C PHE A 195 7.67 28.24 -8.69
N LYS A 196 6.90 28.93 -9.55
CA LYS A 196 5.64 29.60 -9.15
C LYS A 196 4.57 28.60 -8.72
N LEU A 197 4.42 27.48 -9.45
CA LEU A 197 3.46 26.41 -9.14
C LEU A 197 3.71 25.82 -7.75
N LEU A 198 4.98 25.61 -7.41
CA LEU A 198 5.39 25.10 -6.11
C LEU A 198 5.32 26.14 -4.98
N LYS A 199 4.97 27.39 -5.29
CA LYS A 199 4.90 28.50 -4.32
C LYS A 199 6.20 28.67 -3.52
N LEU A 200 7.34 28.33 -4.12
CA LEU A 200 8.64 28.37 -3.47
C LEU A 200 9.12 29.81 -3.36
N ASN A 201 9.88 30.10 -2.30
CA ASN A 201 10.49 31.40 -2.12
C ASN A 201 11.92 31.36 -2.70
N PRO A 202 12.24 32.17 -3.73
CA PRO A 202 13.52 32.08 -4.45
C PRO A 202 14.72 32.46 -3.59
N LYS A 203 14.50 33.08 -2.43
CA LYS A 203 15.55 33.48 -1.49
C LYS A 203 15.90 32.41 -0.46
N THR A 204 15.05 31.39 -0.26
CA THR A 204 15.22 30.39 0.82
C THR A 204 15.24 28.96 0.33
N ASP A 205 14.57 28.66 -0.78
CA ASP A 205 14.35 27.29 -1.20
C ASP A 205 15.39 26.90 -2.27
N ASN A 206 16.27 25.94 -1.94
CA ASN A 206 17.44 25.59 -2.73
C ASN A 206 17.11 24.54 -3.81
N VAL A 207 16.14 24.86 -4.68
CA VAL A 207 15.49 23.93 -5.64
C VAL A 207 16.33 23.66 -6.90
N LEU A 208 17.30 24.53 -7.19
CA LEU A 208 18.08 24.53 -8.44
C LEU A 208 19.15 23.42 -8.53
N LYS A 209 19.20 22.48 -7.59
CA LYS A 209 20.20 21.39 -7.58
C LYS A 209 19.78 20.13 -8.36
N ASN A 210 18.58 20.10 -8.96
CA ASN A 210 18.15 18.94 -9.73
C ASN A 210 18.61 19.04 -11.21
N PRO A 211 19.38 18.07 -11.74
CA PRO A 211 19.98 18.11 -13.07
C PRO A 211 18.99 18.13 -14.24
N VAL A 212 17.68 17.94 -14.00
CA VAL A 212 16.65 18.14 -15.04
C VAL A 212 16.59 19.62 -15.47
N TRP A 213 16.93 20.56 -14.58
CA TRP A 213 16.76 22.01 -14.80
C TRP A 213 18.03 22.70 -15.31
N THR A 214 19.16 22.01 -15.38
CA THR A 214 20.45 22.59 -15.82
C THR A 214 20.63 22.61 -17.34
N LEU A 215 19.68 22.07 -18.12
CA LEU A 215 19.76 22.02 -19.59
C LEU A 215 19.17 23.26 -20.30
N GLY A 216 18.68 24.26 -19.56
CA GLY A 216 17.97 25.42 -20.12
C GLY A 216 18.69 26.77 -20.05
N TYR A 217 19.88 26.87 -19.44
CA TYR A 217 20.61 28.13 -19.36
C TYR A 217 21.72 28.17 -20.41
N PRO A 218 21.65 29.07 -21.43
CA PRO A 218 22.84 29.44 -22.18
C PRO A 218 23.78 30.20 -21.25
N THR A 219 25.05 29.81 -21.23
CA THR A 219 26.16 30.58 -20.64
C THR A 219 26.34 31.92 -21.34
#